data_AF-A0A371C277-F1
#
_entry.id   AF-A0A371C277-F1
#
_cell.length_a   1.000
_cell.length_b   1.000
_cell.length_c   1.000
_cell.angle_alpha   90.00
_cell.angle_beta   90.00
_cell.angle_gamma   90.00
#
_symmetry.space_group_name_H-M   'P 1'
#
loop_
_entity.id
_entity.type
_entity.pdbx_description
1 polymer ?
#
loop_
_entity_poly.entity_id
_entity_poly.type
_entity_poly.pdbx_seq_one_letter_code
_entity_poly.pdbx_strand_id
1 'polypeptide(L)'
;MDTASLTNELRSLARRQQTLQARLSVLRATTTTLNQASTKNKTQDVKRKIATDVLLSKGKENLQEQEQFDSENLSRFTGTTAFRVKGFSDLLGVRIEHFSEATGTFEAPYYVILKRVSGEKHFEVFKHTIPSYVPLRSLEKQYLKGKVDLLAFVRKVRRCIQQFLFKRRVFNELQSLGAEVDADEAYRMVQLTLQGVTYTLVCGPTRVERVVEKHSKPFLLGPLSGLRRRIVRANR
;
A
#
# COMPACT_ATOMS: atom_id res chain seq x y z
N MET A 1 17.83 13.15 105.32
CA MET A 1 18.05 12.62 103.96
C MET A 1 19.54 12.71 103.66
N ASP A 2 20.14 11.59 103.25
CA ASP A 2 21.60 11.41 103.16
C ASP A 2 22.13 11.81 101.77
N THR A 3 23.10 12.70 101.72
CA THR A 3 23.63 13.32 100.48
C THR A 3 24.31 12.30 99.56
N ALA A 4 24.82 11.21 100.12
CA ALA A 4 25.40 10.10 99.36
C ALA A 4 24.35 9.35 98.51
N SER A 5 23.11 9.25 98.98
CA SER A 5 22.02 8.59 98.25
C SER A 5 21.63 9.38 96.99
N LEU A 6 21.48 10.71 97.13
CA LEU A 6 21.13 11.61 96.04
C LEU A 6 22.19 11.65 94.92
N THR A 7 23.48 11.59 95.28
CA THR A 7 24.57 11.57 94.26
C THR A 7 24.68 10.25 93.51
N ASN A 8 24.28 9.13 94.13
CA ASN A 8 24.18 7.83 93.46
C ASN A 8 22.98 7.79 92.52
N GLU A 9 21.86 8.40 92.92
CA GLU A 9 20.66 8.51 92.11
C GLU A 9 20.87 9.42 90.87
N LEU A 10 21.55 10.55 91.03
CA LEU A 10 21.97 11.39 89.90
C LEU A 10 22.86 10.64 88.91
N ARG A 11 23.81 9.83 89.41
CA ARG A 11 24.68 9.01 88.55
C ARG A 11 23.90 7.91 87.82
N SER A 12 22.91 7.29 88.46
CA SER A 12 22.09 6.26 87.82
C SER A 12 21.15 6.86 86.75
N LEU A 13 20.58 8.03 87.01
CA LEU A 13 19.76 8.79 86.06
C LEU A 13 20.57 9.25 84.85
N ALA A 14 21.79 9.75 85.03
CA ALA A 14 22.67 10.14 83.93
C ALA A 14 23.03 8.95 83.02
N ARG A 15 23.35 7.78 83.61
CA ARG A 15 23.59 6.54 82.85
C ARG A 15 22.35 6.10 82.07
N ARG A 16 21.16 6.21 82.67
CA ARG A 16 19.89 5.89 82.02
C ARG A 16 19.59 6.85 80.86
N GLN A 17 19.85 8.15 81.03
CA GLN A 17 19.70 9.15 79.97
C GLN A 17 20.62 8.85 78.78
N GLN A 18 21.90 8.55 79.03
CA GLN A 18 22.86 8.19 77.99
C GLN A 18 22.44 6.91 77.24
N THR A 19 21.91 5.92 77.96
CA THR A 19 21.42 4.67 77.37
C THR A 19 20.20 4.90 76.48
N LEU A 20 19.27 5.76 76.91
CA LEU A 20 18.09 6.13 76.13
C LEU A 20 18.46 6.93 74.87
N GLN A 21 19.44 7.84 74.97
CA GLN A 21 19.94 8.59 73.82
C GLN A 21 20.63 7.67 72.79
N ALA A 22 21.43 6.70 73.24
CA ALA A 22 22.03 5.70 72.35
C ALA A 22 20.97 4.81 71.67
N ARG A 23 19.88 4.45 72.38
CA ARG A 23 18.78 3.71 71.77
C ARG A 23 18.01 4.55 70.74
N LEU A 24 17.76 5.82 71.04
CA LEU A 24 17.10 6.75 70.13
C LEU A 24 17.88 6.98 68.84
N SER A 25 19.22 7.08 68.91
CA SER A 25 20.05 7.28 67.71
C SER A 25 20.00 6.05 66.80
N VAL A 26 20.08 4.84 67.36
CA VAL A 26 19.95 3.59 66.60
C VAL A 26 18.57 3.50 65.94
N LEU A 27 17.50 3.85 66.66
CA LEU A 27 16.13 3.81 66.13
C LEU A 27 15.88 4.84 65.01
N ARG A 28 16.52 6.01 65.10
CA ARG A 28 16.51 7.03 64.04
C ARG A 28 17.31 6.58 62.80
N ALA A 29 18.44 5.91 63.01
CA ALA A 29 19.25 5.38 61.91
C ALA A 29 18.49 4.27 61.16
N THR A 30 17.85 3.34 61.87
CA THR A 30 17.09 2.24 61.25
C THR A 30 15.84 2.72 60.52
N THR A 31 15.12 3.71 61.05
CA THR A 31 13.97 4.31 60.34
C THR A 31 14.40 5.06 59.08
N THR A 32 15.56 5.73 59.11
CA THR A 32 16.10 6.44 57.93
C THR A 32 16.51 5.46 56.82
N THR A 33 17.17 4.35 57.15
CA THR A 33 17.58 3.35 56.15
C THR A 33 16.37 2.60 55.56
N LEU A 34 15.36 2.28 56.36
CA LEU A 34 14.10 1.67 55.88
C LEU A 34 13.34 2.59 54.92
N ASN A 35 13.24 3.88 55.24
CA ASN A 35 12.57 4.87 54.37
C ASN A 35 13.32 5.08 53.04
N GLN A 36 14.65 5.05 53.06
CA GLN A 36 15.48 5.13 51.85
C GLN A 36 15.39 3.87 50.98
N ALA A 37 15.24 2.68 51.59
CA ALA A 37 15.05 1.43 50.86
C ALA A 37 13.67 1.36 50.17
N SER A 38 12.60 1.77 50.85
CA SER A 38 11.25 1.82 50.26
C SER A 38 11.12 2.84 49.12
N THR A 39 11.84 3.96 49.17
CA THR A 39 11.82 4.98 48.10
C THR A 39 12.59 4.52 46.87
N LYS A 40 13.76 3.88 47.02
CA LYS A 40 14.52 3.33 45.88
C LYS A 40 13.73 2.26 45.12
N ASN A 41 13.07 1.33 45.82
CA ASN A 41 12.28 0.27 45.20
C ASN A 41 11.05 0.83 44.45
N LYS A 42 10.32 1.77 45.05
CA LYS A 42 9.20 2.46 44.36
C LYS A 42 9.64 3.21 43.12
N THR A 43 10.81 3.86 43.14
CA THR A 43 11.30 4.64 41.99
C THR A 43 11.74 3.73 40.83
N GLN A 44 12.31 2.56 41.13
CA GLN A 44 12.65 1.56 40.10
C GLN A 44 11.41 0.90 39.49
N ASP A 45 10.39 0.59 40.30
CA ASP A 45 9.13 0.03 39.80
C ASP A 45 8.34 1.02 38.93
N VAL A 46 8.34 2.31 39.30
CA VAL A 46 7.71 3.36 38.48
C VAL A 46 8.44 3.53 37.14
N LYS A 47 9.79 3.53 37.14
CA LYS A 47 10.57 3.59 35.89
C LYS A 47 10.34 2.37 35.00
N ARG A 48 10.24 1.17 35.58
CA ARG A 48 9.92 -0.06 34.83
C ARG A 48 8.52 0.00 34.23
N LYS A 49 7.51 0.41 35.00
CA LYS A 49 6.13 0.58 34.51
C LYS A 49 6.06 1.57 33.34
N ILE A 50 6.70 2.73 33.48
CA ILE A 50 6.76 3.74 32.40
C ILE A 50 7.44 3.16 31.16
N ALA A 51 8.56 2.45 31.32
CA ALA A 51 9.24 1.81 30.19
C ALA A 51 8.39 0.73 29.50
N THR A 52 7.66 -0.10 30.26
CA THR A 52 6.74 -1.09 29.70
C THR A 52 5.54 -0.45 29.01
N ASP A 53 4.97 0.62 29.57
CA ASP A 53 3.84 1.34 28.95
C ASP A 53 4.26 2.04 27.65
N VAL A 54 5.47 2.60 27.59
CA VAL A 54 6.06 3.18 26.37
C VAL A 54 6.33 2.09 25.32
N LEU A 55 6.79 0.90 25.73
CA LEU A 55 7.02 -0.21 24.81
C LEU A 55 5.71 -0.80 24.27
N LEU A 56 4.69 -0.92 25.13
CA LEU A 56 3.35 -1.40 24.77
C LEU A 56 2.62 -0.40 23.86
N SER A 57 2.77 0.91 24.09
CA SER A 57 2.21 1.94 23.19
C SER A 57 2.89 1.91 21.81
N LYS A 58 4.23 1.87 21.75
CA LYS A 58 4.95 1.67 20.48
C LYS A 58 4.57 0.37 19.78
N GLY A 59 4.40 -0.72 20.53
CA GLY A 59 3.94 -2.00 19.99
C GLY A 59 2.55 -1.90 19.37
N LYS A 60 1.62 -1.19 20.02
CA LYS A 60 0.28 -0.91 19.49
C LYS A 60 0.30 -0.01 18.26
N GLU A 61 1.13 1.03 18.26
CA GLU A 61 1.33 1.91 17.10
C GLU A 61 1.83 1.12 15.89
N ASN A 62 2.87 0.29 16.06
CA ASN A 62 3.40 -0.56 14.99
C ASN A 62 2.35 -1.56 14.47
N LEU A 63 1.55 -2.15 15.36
CA LEU A 63 0.46 -3.05 14.97
C LEU A 63 -0.61 -2.32 14.16
N GLN A 64 -1.01 -1.12 14.58
CA GLN A 64 -1.97 -0.30 13.85
C GLN A 64 -1.46 0.14 12.48
N GLU A 65 -0.18 0.53 12.40
CA GLU A 65 0.46 0.87 11.12
C GLU A 65 0.49 -0.34 10.19
N GLN A 66 0.82 -1.52 10.71
CA GLN A 66 0.81 -2.76 9.95
C GLN A 66 -0.61 -3.13 9.47
N GLU A 67 -1.61 -3.04 10.34
CA GLU A 67 -3.01 -3.27 9.97
C GLU A 67 -3.49 -2.30 8.88
N GLN A 68 -3.10 -1.03 8.98
CA GLN A 68 -3.44 -0.03 7.97
C GLN A 68 -2.73 -0.31 6.64
N PHE A 69 -1.47 -0.73 6.68
CA PHE A 69 -0.71 -1.14 5.50
C PHE A 69 -1.33 -2.37 4.82
N ASP A 70 -1.71 -3.38 5.60
CA ASP A 70 -2.31 -4.61 5.09
C ASP A 70 -3.72 -4.36 4.54
N SER A 71 -4.49 -3.48 5.19
CA SER A 71 -5.80 -3.01 4.70
C SER A 71 -5.67 -2.26 3.37
N GLU A 72 -4.67 -1.39 3.24
CA GLU A 72 -4.38 -0.70 1.98
C GLU A 72 -4.03 -1.71 0.88
N ASN A 73 -3.14 -2.66 1.17
CA ASN A 73 -2.77 -3.72 0.22
C ASN A 73 -3.98 -4.54 -0.20
N LEU A 74 -4.84 -4.94 0.74
CA LEU A 74 -6.07 -5.66 0.45
C LEU A 74 -6.98 -4.88 -0.51
N SER A 75 -7.14 -3.58 -0.29
CA SER A 75 -7.94 -2.71 -1.17
C SER A 75 -7.38 -2.63 -2.59
N ARG A 76 -6.05 -2.74 -2.74
CA ARG A 76 -5.33 -2.67 -4.02
C ARG A 76 -5.52 -3.90 -4.89
N PHE A 77 -5.86 -5.05 -4.31
CA PHE A 77 -6.24 -6.25 -5.08
C PHE A 77 -7.51 -6.06 -5.94
N THR A 78 -8.33 -5.04 -5.66
CA THR A 78 -9.47 -4.68 -6.53
C THR A 78 -9.03 -4.18 -7.93
N GLY A 79 -7.76 -3.77 -8.04
CA GLY A 79 -7.09 -3.30 -9.25
C GLY A 79 -7.30 -1.81 -9.52
N THR A 80 -8.12 -1.09 -8.74
CA THR A 80 -8.23 0.37 -8.84
C THR A 80 -8.44 0.99 -7.47
N THR A 81 -7.55 1.89 -7.07
CA THR A 81 -7.63 2.59 -5.78
C THR A 81 -7.41 4.09 -5.95
N ALA A 82 -7.96 4.87 -5.03
CA ALA A 82 -7.77 6.32 -4.97
C ALA A 82 -6.91 6.66 -3.75
N PHE A 83 -6.03 7.65 -3.90
CA PHE A 83 -5.14 8.12 -2.83
C PHE A 83 -5.01 9.63 -2.86
N ARG A 84 -4.73 10.23 -1.69
CA ARG A 84 -4.45 11.67 -1.58
C ARG A 84 -2.99 11.93 -1.89
N VAL A 85 -2.70 13.00 -2.64
CA VAL A 85 -1.32 13.40 -2.91
C VAL A 85 -0.82 14.24 -1.74
N LYS A 86 0.23 13.78 -1.05
CA LYS A 86 0.80 14.49 0.12
C LYS A 86 1.22 15.91 -0.26
N GLY A 87 0.81 16.89 0.53
CA GLY A 87 1.13 18.31 0.31
C GLY A 87 0.20 19.06 -0.66
N PHE A 88 -0.76 18.38 -1.30
CA PHE A 88 -1.67 18.99 -2.27
C PHE A 88 -3.12 18.60 -1.95
N SER A 89 -3.91 19.55 -1.45
CA SER A 89 -5.30 19.33 -1.05
C SER A 89 -6.29 19.26 -2.23
N ASP A 90 -5.90 19.81 -3.38
CA ASP A 90 -6.67 19.84 -4.62
C ASP A 90 -6.39 18.65 -5.55
N LEU A 91 -5.43 17.79 -5.21
CA LEU A 91 -5.03 16.64 -6.03
C LEU A 91 -5.56 15.30 -5.50
N LEU A 92 -6.17 14.54 -6.41
CA LEU A 92 -6.63 13.17 -6.19
C LEU A 92 -5.85 12.23 -7.10
N GLY A 93 -5.13 11.28 -6.52
CA GLY A 93 -4.46 10.21 -7.25
C GLY A 93 -5.37 9.02 -7.47
N VAL A 94 -5.30 8.42 -8.65
CA VAL A 94 -5.89 7.13 -8.99
C VAL A 94 -4.78 6.19 -9.41
N ARG A 95 -4.75 5.02 -8.79
CA ARG A 95 -3.85 3.91 -9.10
C ARG A 95 -4.64 2.81 -9.80
N ILE A 96 -4.14 2.33 -10.92
CA ILE A 96 -4.73 1.24 -11.70
C ILE A 96 -3.70 0.12 -11.78
N GLU A 97 -4.00 -1.01 -11.16
CA GLU A 97 -3.14 -2.18 -11.09
C GLU A 97 -3.65 -3.30 -12.00
N HIS A 98 -2.70 -4.01 -12.60
CA HIS A 98 -2.96 -5.19 -13.40
C HIS A 98 -2.18 -6.36 -12.83
N PHE A 99 -2.90 -7.46 -12.57
CA PHE A 99 -2.30 -8.74 -12.26
C PHE A 99 -2.06 -9.51 -13.55
N SER A 100 -0.81 -9.85 -13.82
CA SER A 100 -0.43 -10.69 -14.96
C SER A 100 -0.52 -12.16 -14.54
N GLU A 101 -1.49 -12.87 -15.10
CA GLU A 101 -1.61 -14.32 -14.90
C GLU A 101 -0.41 -15.10 -15.45
N ALA A 102 0.29 -14.54 -16.45
CA ALA A 102 1.44 -15.21 -17.07
C ALA A 102 2.66 -15.24 -16.14
N THR A 103 2.86 -14.17 -15.34
CA THR A 103 3.96 -14.07 -14.38
C THR A 103 3.54 -14.37 -12.94
N GLY A 104 2.23 -14.40 -12.67
CA GLY A 104 1.70 -14.55 -11.32
C GLY A 104 1.95 -13.34 -10.43
N THR A 105 2.20 -12.16 -11.02
CA THR A 105 2.61 -10.95 -10.29
C THR A 105 1.84 -9.71 -10.76
N PHE A 106 1.79 -8.69 -9.91
CA PHE A 106 1.31 -7.37 -10.31
C PHE A 106 2.36 -6.67 -11.17
N GLU A 107 1.94 -6.20 -12.35
CA GLU A 107 2.76 -5.34 -13.18
C GLU A 107 2.83 -3.91 -12.60
N ALA A 108 3.73 -3.10 -13.15
CA ALA A 108 3.83 -1.70 -12.77
C ALA A 108 2.47 -1.00 -12.88
N PRO A 109 2.02 -0.28 -11.84
CA PRO A 109 0.73 0.40 -11.84
C PRO A 109 0.71 1.56 -12.83
N TYR A 110 -0.48 1.84 -13.36
CA TYR A 110 -0.75 3.10 -14.04
C TYR A 110 -1.32 4.12 -13.07
N TYR A 111 -0.90 5.37 -13.22
CA TYR A 111 -1.37 6.47 -12.38
C TYR A 111 -2.09 7.52 -13.21
N VAL A 112 -3.15 8.07 -12.61
CA VAL A 112 -3.81 9.29 -13.08
C VAL A 112 -3.92 10.23 -11.90
N ILE A 113 -3.34 11.42 -12.00
CA ILE A 113 -3.45 12.48 -11.01
C ILE A 113 -4.48 13.47 -11.53
N LEU A 114 -5.56 13.62 -10.77
CA LEU A 114 -6.66 14.52 -11.05
C LEU A 114 -6.51 15.78 -10.21
N LYS A 115 -6.67 16.95 -10.82
CA LYS A 115 -6.72 18.23 -10.14
C LYS A 115 -8.15 18.72 -10.07
N ARG A 116 -8.60 19.09 -8.88
CA ARG A 116 -9.88 19.77 -8.69
C ARG A 116 -9.73 21.22 -9.13
N VAL A 117 -10.61 21.68 -10.02
CA VAL A 117 -10.59 23.08 -10.48
C VAL A 117 -11.28 23.95 -9.44
N SER A 118 -10.60 25.03 -9.04
CA SER A 118 -11.11 25.95 -8.01
C SER A 118 -12.37 26.66 -8.52
N GLY A 119 -13.40 26.76 -7.67
CA GLY A 119 -14.68 27.38 -8.03
C GLY A 119 -15.64 26.48 -8.81
N GLU A 120 -15.19 25.35 -9.36
CA GLU A 120 -16.02 24.43 -10.12
C GLU A 120 -16.09 23.03 -9.49
N LYS A 121 -17.17 22.29 -9.78
CA LYS A 121 -17.34 20.90 -9.32
C LYS A 121 -16.78 19.90 -10.33
N HIS A 122 -15.68 20.21 -11.02
CA HIS A 122 -15.07 19.33 -12.01
C HIS A 122 -13.60 19.01 -11.72
N PHE A 123 -13.12 17.95 -12.36
CA PHE A 123 -11.72 17.51 -12.29
C PHE A 123 -11.09 17.60 -13.66
N GLU A 124 -9.77 17.80 -13.68
CA GLU A 124 -8.95 17.74 -14.88
C GLU A 124 -7.77 16.79 -14.67
N VAL A 125 -7.30 16.17 -15.75
CA VAL A 125 -6.12 15.30 -15.68
C VAL A 125 -4.87 16.18 -15.61
N PHE A 126 -4.20 16.16 -14.47
CA PHE A 126 -2.98 16.93 -14.24
C PHE A 126 -1.74 16.21 -14.77
N LYS A 127 -1.55 14.95 -14.37
CA LYS A 127 -0.43 14.09 -14.79
C LYS A 127 -0.89 12.65 -14.89
N HIS A 128 -0.27 11.86 -15.75
CA HIS A 128 -0.57 10.43 -15.84
C HIS A 128 0.58 9.60 -16.41
N THR A 129 0.53 8.30 -16.18
CA THR A 129 1.38 7.30 -16.86
C THR A 129 0.60 6.44 -17.86
N ILE A 130 -0.65 6.81 -18.16
CA ILE A 130 -1.48 6.10 -19.14
C ILE A 130 -0.84 6.19 -20.55
N PRO A 131 -0.72 5.08 -21.28
CA PRO A 131 -0.23 5.05 -22.66
C PRO A 131 -1.09 5.86 -23.65
N SER A 132 -0.44 6.36 -24.71
CA SER A 132 -1.00 7.28 -25.71
C SER A 132 -2.23 6.73 -26.46
N TYR A 133 -2.32 5.42 -26.64
CA TYR A 133 -3.45 4.76 -27.31
C TYR A 133 -4.75 4.76 -26.50
N VAL A 134 -4.70 5.07 -25.20
CA VAL A 134 -5.91 5.26 -24.40
C VAL A 134 -6.39 6.71 -24.62
N PRO A 135 -7.65 6.93 -25.06
CA PRO A 135 -8.14 8.25 -25.45
C PRO A 135 -8.48 9.13 -24.24
N LEU A 136 -7.49 9.41 -23.39
CA LEU A 136 -7.68 10.01 -22.06
C LEU A 136 -8.35 11.39 -22.12
N ARG A 137 -7.97 12.24 -23.08
CA ARG A 137 -8.58 13.57 -23.29
C ARG A 137 -10.08 13.49 -23.63
N SER A 138 -10.47 12.51 -24.45
CA SER A 138 -11.88 12.29 -24.80
C SER A 138 -12.67 11.80 -23.58
N LEU A 139 -12.08 10.89 -22.80
CA LEU A 139 -12.69 10.38 -21.56
C LEU A 139 -12.81 11.48 -20.50
N GLU A 140 -11.80 12.32 -20.35
CA GLU A 140 -11.83 13.48 -19.45
C GLU A 140 -12.99 14.43 -19.81
N LYS A 141 -13.10 14.82 -21.09
CA LYS A 141 -14.21 15.67 -21.55
C LYS A 141 -15.57 15.04 -21.30
N GLN A 142 -15.68 13.72 -21.48
CA GLN A 142 -16.94 13.00 -21.36
C GLN A 142 -17.40 12.78 -19.91
N TYR A 143 -16.47 12.50 -18.99
CA TYR A 143 -16.79 12.03 -17.64
C TYR A 143 -16.36 12.96 -16.52
N LEU A 144 -15.38 13.83 -16.77
CA LEU A 144 -14.83 14.72 -15.74
C LEU A 144 -15.28 16.17 -15.89
N LYS A 145 -15.77 16.59 -17.07
CA LYS A 145 -16.32 17.93 -17.29
C LYS A 145 -17.85 17.91 -17.18
N GLY A 146 -18.43 18.88 -16.45
CA GLY A 146 -19.87 18.97 -16.22
C GLY A 146 -20.35 18.03 -15.09
N LYS A 147 -21.15 17.01 -15.41
CA LYS A 147 -21.61 16.02 -14.42
C LYS A 147 -20.51 14.99 -14.16
N VAL A 148 -19.69 15.27 -13.16
CA VAL A 148 -18.55 14.42 -12.80
C VAL A 148 -19.00 13.00 -12.45
N ASP A 149 -18.46 12.04 -13.19
CA ASP A 149 -18.50 10.61 -12.90
C ASP A 149 -17.09 10.03 -12.91
N LEU A 150 -16.40 10.22 -11.78
CA LEU A 150 -15.04 9.71 -11.56
C LEU A 150 -14.97 8.19 -11.75
N LEU A 151 -16.00 7.48 -11.31
CA LEU A 151 -15.99 6.03 -11.31
C LEU A 151 -16.15 5.49 -12.74
N ALA A 152 -17.03 6.07 -13.55
CA ALA A 152 -17.14 5.74 -14.96
C ALA A 152 -15.85 6.08 -15.73
N PHE A 153 -15.24 7.24 -15.46
CA PHE A 153 -13.94 7.61 -16.02
C PHE A 153 -12.87 6.53 -15.75
N VAL A 154 -12.65 6.19 -14.48
CA VAL A 154 -11.63 5.21 -14.07
C VAL A 154 -11.94 3.82 -14.64
N ARG A 155 -13.20 3.38 -14.61
CA ARG A 155 -13.61 2.09 -15.21
C ARG A 155 -13.32 2.04 -16.70
N LYS A 156 -13.56 3.15 -17.43
CA LYS A 156 -13.33 3.20 -18.88
C LYS A 156 -11.85 3.21 -19.22
N VAL A 157 -11.04 3.98 -18.48
CA VAL A 157 -9.57 3.98 -18.60
C VAL A 157 -9.02 2.58 -18.32
N ARG A 158 -9.39 1.97 -17.19
CA ARG A 158 -9.00 0.60 -16.82
C ARG A 158 -9.36 -0.40 -17.92
N ARG A 159 -10.58 -0.32 -18.47
CA ARG A 159 -11.02 -1.21 -19.55
C ARG A 159 -10.15 -1.09 -20.79
N CYS A 160 -9.77 0.12 -21.21
CA CYS A 160 -8.89 0.32 -22.35
C CYS A 160 -7.51 -0.31 -22.12
N ILE A 161 -6.94 -0.13 -20.92
CA ILE A 161 -5.67 -0.74 -20.53
C ILE A 161 -5.79 -2.28 -20.55
N GLN A 162 -6.83 -2.84 -19.94
CA GLN A 162 -7.07 -4.30 -19.94
C GLN A 162 -7.23 -4.87 -21.34
N GLN A 163 -7.90 -4.16 -22.25
CA GLN A 163 -8.03 -4.57 -23.66
C GLN A 163 -6.66 -4.61 -24.34
N PHE A 164 -5.82 -3.61 -24.15
CA PHE A 164 -4.45 -3.62 -24.66
C PHE A 164 -3.65 -4.81 -24.10
N LEU A 165 -3.66 -5.00 -22.78
CA LEU A 165 -2.90 -6.07 -22.13
C LEU A 165 -3.35 -7.46 -22.60
N PHE A 166 -4.66 -7.64 -22.81
CA PHE A 166 -5.22 -8.84 -23.41
C PHE A 166 -4.69 -9.07 -24.84
N LYS A 167 -4.65 -8.04 -25.69
CA LYS A 167 -4.07 -8.15 -27.04
C LYS A 167 -2.61 -8.54 -26.99
N ARG A 168 -1.81 -7.82 -26.19
CA ARG A 168 -0.39 -8.11 -25.98
C ARG A 168 -0.17 -9.57 -25.58
N ARG A 169 -0.95 -10.07 -24.61
CA ARG A 169 -0.89 -11.47 -24.19
C ARG A 169 -1.18 -12.43 -25.36
N VAL A 170 -2.28 -12.22 -26.08
CA VAL A 170 -2.68 -13.10 -27.21
C VAL A 170 -1.57 -13.17 -28.25
N PHE A 171 -0.97 -12.04 -28.63
CA PHE A 171 0.07 -12.01 -29.64
C PHE A 171 1.42 -12.55 -29.15
N ASN A 172 1.77 -12.32 -27.89
CA ASN A 172 2.96 -12.94 -27.27
C ASN A 172 2.81 -14.47 -27.19
N GLU A 173 1.59 -14.97 -26.92
CA GLU A 173 1.30 -16.41 -26.98
C GLU A 173 1.40 -16.99 -28.40
N LEU A 174 1.23 -16.18 -29.46
CA LEU A 174 1.48 -16.63 -30.83
C LEU A 174 2.97 -16.63 -31.16
N GLN A 175 3.72 -15.64 -30.67
CA GLN A 175 5.18 -15.62 -30.79
C GLN A 175 5.83 -16.86 -30.17
N SER A 176 5.34 -17.32 -29.02
CA SER A 176 5.86 -18.54 -28.38
C SER A 176 5.54 -19.83 -29.14
N LEU A 177 4.61 -19.80 -30.11
CA LEU A 177 4.31 -20.90 -31.03
C LEU A 177 5.11 -20.82 -32.34
N GLY A 178 6.05 -19.88 -32.45
CA GLY A 178 6.89 -19.69 -33.64
C GLY A 178 6.27 -18.80 -34.72
N ALA A 179 5.21 -18.05 -34.41
CA ALA A 179 4.72 -17.01 -35.32
C ALA A 179 5.57 -15.74 -35.17
N GLU A 180 5.92 -15.09 -36.28
CA GLU A 180 6.52 -13.76 -36.19
C GLU A 180 5.40 -12.74 -36.07
N VAL A 181 5.51 -11.84 -35.09
CA VAL A 181 4.52 -10.80 -34.84
C VAL A 181 5.24 -9.46 -34.77
N ASP A 182 4.91 -8.58 -35.70
CA ASP A 182 5.25 -7.16 -35.67
C ASP A 182 3.98 -6.32 -35.52
N ALA A 183 3.96 -5.37 -34.60
CA ALA A 183 2.76 -4.65 -34.21
C ALA A 183 3.06 -3.21 -33.81
N ASP A 184 2.08 -2.34 -34.01
CA ASP A 184 2.10 -1.01 -33.41
C ASP A 184 1.97 -1.08 -31.88
N GLU A 185 2.32 0.01 -31.18
CA GLU A 185 2.25 0.09 -29.70
C GLU A 185 0.88 -0.26 -29.13
N ALA A 186 -0.19 -0.14 -29.93
CA ALA A 186 -1.56 -0.39 -29.52
C ALA A 186 -2.08 -1.78 -29.91
N TYR A 187 -1.34 -2.59 -30.69
CA TYR A 187 -1.84 -3.79 -31.37
C TYR A 187 -3.17 -3.53 -32.12
N ARG A 188 -3.26 -2.42 -32.84
CA ARG A 188 -4.37 -2.12 -33.75
C ARG A 188 -4.06 -2.65 -35.14
N MET A 189 -2.80 -2.57 -35.55
CA MET A 189 -2.30 -3.12 -36.80
C MET A 189 -1.21 -4.12 -36.46
N VAL A 190 -1.41 -5.38 -36.84
CA VAL A 190 -0.48 -6.47 -36.52
C VAL A 190 -0.12 -7.21 -37.80
N GLN A 191 1.16 -7.24 -38.13
CA GLN A 191 1.72 -8.13 -39.14
C GLN A 191 2.06 -9.46 -38.47
N LEU A 192 1.41 -10.52 -38.94
CA LEU A 192 1.54 -11.87 -38.41
C LEU A 192 2.08 -12.77 -39.51
N THR A 193 3.29 -13.31 -39.36
CA THR A 193 3.84 -14.30 -40.28
C THR A 193 3.61 -15.71 -39.74
N LEU A 194 2.89 -16.53 -40.50
CA LEU A 194 2.63 -17.94 -40.21
C LEU A 194 3.15 -18.78 -41.36
N GLN A 195 4.07 -19.72 -41.09
CA GLN A 195 4.62 -20.64 -42.10
C GLN A 195 5.17 -19.91 -43.36
N GLY A 196 5.79 -18.74 -43.16
CA GLY A 196 6.33 -17.92 -44.26
C GLY A 196 5.32 -17.03 -45.00
N VAL A 197 4.03 -17.05 -44.62
CA VAL A 197 3.01 -16.15 -45.18
C VAL A 197 2.68 -15.05 -44.17
N THR A 198 2.78 -13.79 -44.60
CA THR A 198 2.51 -12.61 -43.76
C THR A 198 1.10 -12.09 -43.97
N TYR A 199 0.37 -11.93 -42.87
CA TYR A 199 -1.00 -11.42 -42.81
C TYR A 199 -1.01 -10.07 -42.09
N THR A 200 -1.68 -9.07 -42.65
CA THR A 200 -1.91 -7.81 -41.93
C THR A 200 -3.29 -7.83 -41.28
N LEU A 201 -3.32 -7.87 -39.95
CA LEU A 201 -4.52 -7.89 -39.14
C LEU A 201 -4.87 -6.47 -38.68
N VAL A 202 -6.12 -6.08 -38.89
CA VAL A 202 -6.72 -4.90 -38.25
C VAL A 202 -7.52 -5.37 -37.04
N CYS A 203 -7.05 -5.01 -35.86
CA CYS A 203 -7.61 -5.46 -34.59
C CYS A 203 -8.45 -4.36 -33.95
N GLY A 204 -9.68 -4.73 -33.58
CA GLY A 204 -10.49 -3.99 -32.63
C GLY A 204 -10.05 -4.27 -31.19
N PRO A 205 -10.87 -3.90 -30.19
CA PRO A 205 -10.52 -4.07 -28.78
C PRO A 205 -10.35 -5.53 -28.33
N THR A 206 -11.14 -6.45 -28.89
CA THR A 206 -11.17 -7.87 -28.46
C THR A 206 -11.29 -8.85 -29.63
N ARG A 207 -11.21 -8.36 -30.86
CA ARG A 207 -11.42 -9.17 -32.08
C ARG A 207 -10.58 -8.66 -33.24
N VAL A 208 -10.24 -9.57 -34.15
CA VAL A 208 -9.73 -9.22 -35.48
C VAL A 208 -10.94 -8.80 -36.32
N GLU A 209 -10.94 -7.55 -36.76
CA GLU A 209 -12.04 -6.96 -37.52
C GLU A 209 -11.84 -7.15 -39.02
N ARG A 210 -10.60 -7.06 -39.49
CA ARG A 210 -10.26 -7.20 -40.90
C ARG A 210 -8.90 -7.86 -41.06
N VAL A 211 -8.76 -8.63 -42.12
CA VAL A 211 -7.46 -9.14 -42.59
C VAL A 211 -7.22 -8.56 -43.97
N VAL A 212 -6.06 -7.95 -44.16
CA VAL A 212 -5.65 -7.36 -45.44
C VAL A 212 -4.73 -8.39 -46.11
N GLU A 213 -5.29 -9.11 -47.08
CA GLU A 213 -4.59 -10.09 -47.92
C GLU A 213 -5.31 -10.22 -49.27
N LYS A 214 -4.62 -10.70 -50.32
CA LYS A 214 -5.23 -11.03 -51.64
C LYS A 214 -6.25 -12.17 -51.56
N HIS A 215 -6.13 -13.07 -50.58
CA HIS A 215 -7.04 -14.19 -50.36
C HIS A 215 -7.57 -14.17 -48.93
N SER A 216 -8.85 -13.88 -48.72
CA SER A 216 -9.43 -13.82 -47.39
C SER A 216 -9.29 -15.16 -46.66
N LYS A 217 -8.56 -15.18 -45.54
CA LYS A 217 -8.52 -16.33 -44.62
C LYS A 217 -9.55 -16.13 -43.49
N PRO A 218 -10.75 -16.72 -43.58
CA PRO A 218 -11.82 -16.47 -42.61
C PRO A 218 -11.47 -16.96 -41.19
N PHE A 219 -10.52 -17.89 -41.04
CA PHE A 219 -10.12 -18.40 -39.73
C PHE A 219 -9.36 -17.36 -38.87
N LEU A 220 -8.78 -16.32 -39.47
CA LEU A 220 -8.09 -15.26 -38.73
C LEU A 220 -9.07 -14.22 -38.16
N LEU A 221 -10.26 -14.10 -38.74
CA LEU A 221 -11.29 -13.15 -38.30
C LEU A 221 -11.96 -13.58 -36.99
N GLY A 222 -12.54 -12.60 -36.29
CA GLY A 222 -13.34 -12.84 -35.09
C GLY A 222 -12.58 -12.68 -33.77
N PRO A 223 -13.11 -13.23 -32.66
CA PRO A 223 -12.58 -12.96 -31.31
C PRO A 223 -11.12 -13.37 -31.15
N LEU A 224 -10.33 -12.52 -30.50
CA LEU A 224 -8.90 -12.78 -30.21
C LEU A 224 -8.71 -13.94 -29.22
N SER A 225 -9.66 -14.14 -28.30
CA SER A 225 -9.67 -15.28 -27.35
C SER A 225 -9.69 -16.65 -28.02
N GLY A 226 -10.15 -16.72 -29.27
CA GLY A 226 -10.16 -17.93 -30.09
C GLY A 226 -9.06 -17.97 -31.16
N LEU A 227 -8.29 -16.90 -31.35
CA LEU A 227 -7.36 -16.77 -32.49
C LEU A 227 -6.33 -17.90 -32.50
N ARG A 228 -5.68 -18.15 -31.37
CA ARG A 228 -4.73 -19.26 -31.20
C ARG A 228 -5.34 -20.61 -31.60
N ARG A 229 -6.54 -20.93 -31.11
CA ARG A 229 -7.22 -22.19 -31.42
C ARG A 229 -7.53 -22.32 -32.91
N ARG A 230 -7.93 -21.23 -33.57
CA ARG A 230 -8.22 -21.21 -35.00
C ARG A 230 -6.96 -21.41 -35.84
N ILE A 231 -5.84 -20.77 -35.48
CA ILE A 231 -4.54 -20.96 -36.15
C ILE A 231 -4.06 -22.41 -36.02
N VAL A 232 -4.05 -22.96 -34.80
CA VAL A 232 -3.63 -24.35 -34.56
C VAL A 232 -4.50 -25.35 -35.34
N ARG A 233 -5.81 -25.11 -35.44
CA ARG A 233 -6.73 -25.97 -36.20
C ARG A 233 -6.51 -25.87 -37.71
N ALA A 234 -6.15 -24.70 -38.24
CA ALA A 234 -5.90 -24.50 -39.66
C ALA A 234 -4.56 -25.10 -40.13
N ASN A 235 -3.63 -25.30 -39.19
CA ASN A 235 -2.30 -25.87 -39.44
C ASN A 235 -2.23 -27.40 -39.20
N ARG A 236 -3.35 -28.03 -38.83
CA ARG A 236 -3.49 -29.50 -38.78
C ARG A 236 -4.14 -29.98 -40.06
#